data_AF-A0A359KIC2-F1
#
_entry.id   AF-A0A359KIC2-F1
#
_cell.length_a   1.000
_cell.length_b   1.000
_cell.length_c   1.000
_cell.angle_alpha   90.00
_cell.angle_beta   90.00
_cell.angle_gamma   90.00
#
_symmetry.space_group_name_H-M   'P 1'
#
loop_
_entity.id
_entity.type
_entity.pdbx_description
1 polymer ?
#
loop_
_entity_poly.entity_id
_entity_poly.type
_entity_poly.pdbx_seq_one_letter_code
_entity_poly.pdbx_strand_id
1 'polypeptide(L)'
;MQLQSYSSYLAAELRDNPPRLKGQRTRARLLLAAAQVLEERGFHAMRVGDITTQAEVAEGSFYVYFKDKTEISVEALARFFDDYVAKAMTPATGDTPFARIRSTNRLWFRVCRANPGLMKCVFQVGDYVPEFLQISQKINRRWAEVVAESIQRRRAEDDPDAVRLAGYMLVAMADEIARKMIVLPDESFIEVLGRMGADADDTLSDAVSVVWHQLAYGDAPTSDDLPEAAVRLAGFLSRSRPAA
;
A
#
# COMPACT_ATOMS: atom_id res chain seq x y z
N MET A 1 -11.89 4.97 -12.67
CA MET A 1 -12.65 4.67 -11.43
C MET A 1 -11.84 5.20 -10.27
N GLN A 2 -12.40 6.10 -9.46
CA GLN A 2 -11.69 6.70 -8.32
C GLN A 2 -11.61 5.64 -7.21
N LEU A 3 -10.40 5.35 -6.73
CA LEU A 3 -10.21 4.43 -5.61
C LEU A 3 -10.72 5.11 -4.34
N GLN A 4 -11.66 4.49 -3.63
CA GLN A 4 -12.22 5.03 -2.39
C GLN A 4 -11.29 4.75 -1.18
N SER A 5 -11.60 5.31 0.00
CA SER A 5 -10.95 4.86 1.24
C SER A 5 -11.50 3.49 1.68
N TYR A 6 -10.76 2.77 2.52
CA TYR A 6 -11.20 1.51 3.10
C TYR A 6 -12.44 1.66 3.99
N SER A 7 -12.50 2.74 4.78
CA SER A 7 -13.67 3.06 5.57
C SER A 7 -14.90 3.30 4.68
N SER A 8 -14.74 3.98 3.54
CA SER A 8 -15.82 4.17 2.56
C SER A 8 -16.25 2.85 1.92
N TYR A 9 -15.28 1.99 1.58
CA TYR A 9 -15.53 0.63 1.08
C TYR A 9 -16.35 -0.19 2.09
N LEU A 10 -15.95 -0.21 3.37
CA LEU A 10 -16.67 -0.92 4.43
C LEU A 10 -18.06 -0.35 4.67
N ALA A 11 -18.22 0.97 4.62
CA ALA A 11 -19.52 1.63 4.75
C ALA A 11 -20.47 1.25 3.60
N ALA A 12 -19.94 1.19 2.37
CA ALA A 12 -20.70 0.73 1.22
C ALA A 12 -21.07 -0.76 1.35
N GLU A 13 -20.13 -1.62 1.74
CA GLU A 13 -20.38 -3.05 1.95
C GLU A 13 -21.48 -3.28 3.00
N LEU A 14 -21.43 -2.55 4.12
CA LEU A 14 -22.43 -2.67 5.18
C LEU A 14 -23.83 -2.17 4.75
N ARG A 15 -23.89 -1.13 3.91
CA ARG A 15 -25.15 -0.59 3.38
C ARG A 15 -25.76 -1.49 2.32
N ASP A 16 -24.95 -1.96 1.38
CA ASP A 16 -25.41 -2.63 0.16
C ASP A 16 -25.55 -4.15 0.35
N ASN A 17 -24.79 -4.74 1.27
CA ASN A 17 -24.87 -6.16 1.61
C ASN A 17 -24.74 -6.40 3.14
N PRO A 18 -25.69 -5.89 3.95
CA PRO A 18 -25.63 -6.03 5.40
C PRO A 18 -25.69 -7.51 5.84
N PRO A 19 -24.87 -7.92 6.82
CA PRO A 19 -24.99 -9.25 7.41
C PRO A 19 -26.40 -9.55 7.91
N ARG A 20 -26.86 -10.80 7.73
CA ARG A 20 -28.24 -11.21 8.10
C ARG A 20 -28.46 -11.21 9.61
N LEU A 21 -27.46 -11.67 10.37
CA LEU A 21 -27.55 -11.78 11.82
C LEU A 21 -27.22 -10.44 12.50
N LYS A 22 -28.02 -10.05 13.49
CA LYS A 22 -27.84 -8.79 14.24
C LYS A 22 -26.42 -8.68 14.81
N GLY A 23 -25.89 -9.75 15.40
CA GLY A 23 -24.54 -9.74 15.97
C GLY A 23 -23.44 -9.53 14.95
N GLN A 24 -23.58 -10.09 13.74
CA GLN A 24 -22.61 -9.87 12.65
C GLN A 24 -22.66 -8.42 12.14
N ARG A 25 -23.85 -7.80 12.10
CA ARG A 25 -23.97 -6.36 11.77
C ARG A 25 -23.28 -5.49 12.81
N THR A 26 -23.48 -5.76 14.10
CA THR A 26 -22.78 -5.04 15.18
C THR A 26 -21.28 -5.16 15.05
N ARG A 27 -20.77 -6.38 14.81
CA ARG A 27 -19.34 -6.61 14.60
C ARG A 27 -18.79 -5.87 13.38
N ALA A 28 -19.53 -5.85 12.28
CA ALA A 28 -19.15 -5.10 11.08
C ALA A 28 -19.12 -3.57 11.32
N ARG A 29 -20.09 -3.03 12.06
CA ARG A 29 -20.10 -1.61 12.49
C ARG A 29 -18.89 -1.27 13.36
N LEU A 30 -18.52 -2.16 14.29
CA LEU A 30 -17.33 -1.99 15.13
C LEU A 30 -16.05 -1.96 14.29
N LEU A 31 -15.90 -2.85 13.30
CA LEU A 31 -14.73 -2.85 12.41
C LEU A 31 -14.66 -1.60 11.51
N LEU A 32 -15.80 -1.15 10.98
CA LEU A 32 -15.88 0.12 10.26
C LEU A 32 -15.46 1.29 11.15
N ALA A 33 -16.00 1.37 12.36
CA ALA A 33 -15.65 2.41 13.32
C ALA A 33 -14.17 2.36 13.70
N ALA A 34 -13.60 1.17 13.93
CA ALA A 34 -12.18 1.02 14.19
C ALA A 34 -11.32 1.52 13.03
N ALA A 35 -11.67 1.18 11.78
CA ALA A 35 -10.97 1.68 10.61
C ALA A 35 -11.04 3.22 10.50
N GLN A 36 -12.20 3.82 10.78
CA GLN A 36 -12.37 5.28 10.81
C GLN A 36 -11.52 5.95 11.91
N VAL A 37 -11.59 5.43 13.14
CA VAL A 37 -10.84 6.02 14.26
C VAL A 37 -9.33 5.83 14.11
N LEU A 38 -8.87 4.69 13.57
CA LEU A 38 -7.47 4.49 13.22
C LEU A 38 -7.01 5.48 12.16
N GLU A 39 -7.82 5.71 11.13
CA GLU A 39 -7.51 6.66 10.06
C GLU A 39 -7.38 8.10 10.59
N GLU A 40 -8.30 8.52 11.47
CA GLU A 40 -8.35 9.88 11.99
C GLU A 40 -7.34 10.16 13.11
N ARG A 41 -7.15 9.22 14.04
CA ARG A 41 -6.42 9.44 15.30
C ARG A 41 -5.15 8.61 15.43
N GLY A 42 -5.05 7.52 14.68
CA GLY A 42 -3.99 6.53 14.85
C GLY A 42 -4.16 5.66 16.09
N PHE A 43 -3.39 4.57 16.12
CA PHE A 43 -3.52 3.51 17.12
C PHE A 43 -3.28 3.96 18.57
N HIS A 44 -2.25 4.77 18.83
CA HIS A 44 -1.88 5.17 20.19
C HIS A 44 -2.96 6.03 20.85
N ALA A 45 -3.52 7.00 20.12
CA ALA A 45 -4.53 7.93 20.64
C ALA A 45 -5.95 7.31 20.70
N MET A 46 -6.20 6.25 19.94
CA MET A 46 -7.49 5.56 19.92
C MET A 46 -7.85 4.92 21.27
N ARG A 47 -9.12 5.05 21.66
CA ARG A 47 -9.72 4.36 22.82
C ARG A 47 -10.92 3.50 22.39
N VAL A 48 -11.28 2.50 23.21
CA VAL A 48 -12.48 1.67 22.98
C VAL A 48 -13.75 2.54 22.93
N GLY A 49 -13.86 3.53 23.80
CA GLY A 49 -14.98 4.49 23.81
C GLY A 49 -15.12 5.30 22.52
N ASP A 50 -14.03 5.60 21.81
CA ASP A 50 -14.09 6.28 20.51
C ASP A 50 -14.72 5.37 19.46
N ILE A 51 -14.32 4.09 19.44
CA ILE A 51 -14.84 3.08 18.52
C ILE A 51 -16.33 2.84 18.76
N THR A 52 -16.74 2.68 20.02
CA THR A 52 -18.13 2.36 20.36
C THR A 52 -19.06 3.54 20.11
N THR A 53 -18.59 4.75 20.37
CA THR A 53 -19.29 5.99 19.99
C THR A 53 -19.45 6.09 18.48
N GLN A 54 -18.37 5.91 17.73
CA GLN A 54 -18.38 5.94 16.26
C GLN A 54 -19.26 4.83 15.66
N ALA A 55 -19.30 3.66 16.29
CA ALA A 55 -20.15 2.55 15.88
C ALA A 55 -21.62 2.69 16.36
N GLU A 56 -21.94 3.68 17.19
CA GLU A 56 -23.22 3.87 17.89
C GLU A 56 -23.70 2.60 18.62
N VAL A 57 -22.81 2.01 19.42
CA VAL A 57 -23.12 0.84 20.25
C VAL A 57 -22.73 1.11 21.70
N ALA A 58 -23.41 0.45 22.64
CA ALA A 58 -23.02 0.51 24.04
C ALA A 58 -21.63 -0.10 24.25
N GLU A 59 -20.83 0.48 25.14
CA GLU A 59 -19.44 0.05 25.37
C GLU A 59 -19.35 -1.43 25.77
N GLY A 60 -20.28 -1.92 26.61
CA GLY A 60 -20.35 -3.34 26.97
C GLY A 60 -20.57 -4.29 25.77
N SER A 61 -21.13 -3.81 24.67
CA SER A 61 -21.29 -4.62 23.45
C SER A 61 -19.97 -4.86 22.73
N PHE A 62 -18.97 -3.98 22.88
CA PHE A 62 -17.64 -4.15 22.30
C PHE A 62 -16.99 -5.44 22.79
N TYR A 63 -17.02 -5.64 24.11
CA TYR A 63 -16.36 -6.75 24.80
C TYR A 63 -16.99 -8.13 24.52
N VAL A 64 -18.14 -8.17 23.85
CA VAL A 64 -18.72 -9.41 23.30
C VAL A 64 -17.94 -9.89 22.07
N TYR A 65 -17.32 -8.97 21.32
CA TYR A 65 -16.66 -9.27 20.04
C TYR A 65 -15.15 -9.13 20.08
N PHE A 66 -14.64 -8.20 20.90
CA PHE A 66 -13.22 -7.86 20.95
C PHE A 66 -12.78 -7.62 22.39
N LYS A 67 -11.63 -8.20 22.77
CA LYS A 67 -11.03 -8.10 24.11
C LYS A 67 -10.50 -6.70 24.41
N ASP A 68 -9.94 -6.03 23.41
CA ASP A 68 -9.29 -4.73 23.53
C ASP A 68 -9.18 -4.01 22.18
N LYS A 69 -8.65 -2.79 22.19
CA LYS A 69 -8.43 -2.00 20.98
C LYS A 69 -7.37 -2.61 20.04
N THR A 70 -6.45 -3.42 20.57
CA THR A 70 -5.39 -4.05 19.78
C THR A 70 -5.99 -5.11 18.89
N GLU A 71 -6.82 -6.01 19.43
CA GLU A 71 -7.44 -7.10 18.68
C GLU A 71 -8.26 -6.59 17.50
N ILE A 72 -9.15 -5.63 17.72
CA ILE A 72 -9.97 -5.05 16.65
C ILE A 72 -9.12 -4.32 15.61
N SER A 73 -8.01 -3.69 16.01
CA SER A 73 -7.11 -2.99 15.08
C SER A 73 -6.32 -3.96 14.21
N VAL A 74 -5.78 -5.03 14.81
CA VAL A 74 -5.10 -6.11 14.10
C VAL A 74 -6.04 -6.69 13.06
N GLU A 75 -7.28 -6.97 13.44
CA GLU A 75 -8.26 -7.50 12.50
C GLU A 75 -8.62 -6.48 11.40
N ALA A 76 -8.89 -5.22 11.76
CA ALA A 76 -9.21 -4.19 10.78
C ALA A 76 -8.09 -4.00 9.76
N LEU A 77 -6.83 -3.99 10.20
CA LEU A 77 -5.66 -3.88 9.32
C LEU A 77 -5.44 -5.16 8.49
N ALA A 78 -5.59 -6.35 9.07
CA ALA A 78 -5.48 -7.59 8.32
C ALA A 78 -6.52 -7.64 7.19
N ARG A 79 -7.78 -7.29 7.50
CA ARG A 79 -8.86 -7.22 6.51
C ARG A 79 -8.66 -6.10 5.48
N PHE A 80 -8.09 -4.96 5.88
CA PHE A 80 -7.70 -3.93 4.93
C PHE A 80 -6.79 -4.50 3.84
N PHE A 81 -5.76 -5.28 4.19
CA PHE A 81 -4.88 -5.85 3.17
C PHE A 81 -5.48 -7.05 2.43
N ASP A 82 -6.10 -7.98 3.16
CA ASP A 82 -6.59 -9.23 2.58
C ASP A 82 -7.88 -9.03 1.75
N ASP A 83 -8.79 -8.13 2.16
CA ASP A 83 -10.07 -7.90 1.48
C ASP A 83 -10.08 -6.69 0.56
N TYR A 84 -9.34 -5.62 0.88
CA TYR A 84 -9.39 -4.36 0.14
C TYR A 84 -8.19 -4.18 -0.78
N VAL A 85 -6.97 -4.19 -0.25
CA VAL A 85 -5.75 -4.01 -1.05
C VAL A 85 -5.58 -5.15 -2.04
N ALA A 86 -5.77 -6.41 -1.63
CA ALA A 86 -5.64 -7.55 -2.53
C ALA A 86 -6.67 -7.53 -3.68
N LYS A 87 -7.91 -7.04 -3.44
CA LYS A 87 -8.92 -6.86 -4.49
C LYS A 87 -8.62 -5.69 -5.41
N ALA A 88 -8.09 -4.59 -4.86
CA ALA A 88 -7.67 -3.46 -5.67
C ALA A 88 -6.55 -3.91 -6.61
N MET A 89 -5.55 -4.62 -6.07
CA MET A 89 -4.32 -5.01 -6.74
C MET A 89 -4.45 -6.31 -7.56
N THR A 90 -5.58 -6.50 -8.25
CA THR A 90 -5.78 -7.54 -9.27
C THR A 90 -4.69 -7.52 -10.35
N PRO A 91 -4.48 -8.60 -11.12
CA PRO A 91 -3.30 -8.77 -11.98
C PRO A 91 -2.99 -7.52 -12.79
N ALA A 92 -1.73 -7.08 -12.69
CA ALA A 92 -1.22 -5.89 -13.37
C ALA A 92 -1.70 -5.83 -14.82
N THR A 93 -2.41 -4.77 -15.16
CA THR A 93 -2.93 -4.56 -16.50
C THR A 93 -1.84 -3.97 -17.40
N GLY A 94 -1.91 -4.28 -18.70
CA GLY A 94 -0.97 -3.76 -19.68
C GLY A 94 -0.20 -4.85 -20.43
N ASP A 95 0.09 -4.54 -21.67
CA ASP A 95 0.67 -5.48 -22.64
C ASP A 95 2.18 -5.59 -22.50
N THR A 96 2.83 -4.61 -21.87
CA THR A 96 4.28 -4.57 -21.67
C THR A 96 4.68 -4.77 -20.19
N PRO A 97 5.92 -5.23 -19.90
CA PRO A 97 6.41 -5.32 -18.53
C PRO A 97 6.37 -3.98 -17.79
N PHE A 98 6.74 -2.90 -18.50
CA PHE A 98 6.67 -1.54 -17.96
C PHE A 98 5.24 -1.13 -17.61
N ALA A 99 4.27 -1.33 -18.52
CA ALA A 99 2.88 -0.98 -18.26
C ALA A 99 2.31 -1.69 -17.02
N ARG A 100 2.70 -2.96 -16.82
CA ARG A 100 2.33 -3.74 -15.64
C ARG A 100 2.93 -3.15 -14.35
N ILE A 101 4.25 -2.90 -14.33
CA ILE A 101 4.92 -2.26 -13.18
C ILE A 101 4.25 -0.92 -12.86
N ARG A 102 4.05 -0.09 -13.89
CA ARG A 102 3.42 1.24 -13.79
C ARG A 102 2.01 1.16 -13.21
N SER A 103 1.17 0.25 -13.71
CA SER A 103 -0.20 0.08 -13.22
C SER A 103 -0.23 -0.30 -11.74
N THR A 104 0.63 -1.25 -11.33
CA THR A 104 0.74 -1.74 -9.95
C THR A 104 1.23 -0.63 -9.02
N ASN A 105 2.31 0.06 -9.39
CA ASN A 105 2.85 1.14 -8.58
C ASN A 105 1.82 2.27 -8.41
N ARG A 106 1.15 2.69 -9.49
CA ARG A 106 0.14 3.78 -9.40
C ARG A 106 -0.98 3.42 -8.46
N LEU A 107 -1.44 2.17 -8.53
CA LEU A 107 -2.48 1.68 -7.66
C LEU A 107 -2.02 1.64 -6.19
N TRP A 108 -0.80 1.18 -5.93
CA TRP A 108 -0.21 1.19 -4.58
C TRP A 108 -0.17 2.60 -3.98
N PHE A 109 0.35 3.59 -4.72
CA PHE A 109 0.37 4.98 -4.26
C PHE A 109 -1.03 5.54 -3.99
N ARG A 110 -2.01 5.21 -4.85
CA ARG A 110 -3.43 5.59 -4.63
C ARG A 110 -4.02 4.93 -3.39
N VAL A 111 -3.73 3.66 -3.13
CA VAL A 111 -4.14 2.96 -1.88
C VAL A 111 -3.58 3.69 -0.67
N CYS A 112 -2.28 4.00 -0.68
CA CYS A 112 -1.63 4.69 0.43
C CYS A 112 -2.23 6.08 0.67
N ARG A 113 -2.52 6.83 -0.39
CA ARG A 113 -3.11 8.17 -0.33
C ARG A 113 -4.56 8.19 0.12
N ALA A 114 -5.32 7.16 -0.21
CA ALA A 114 -6.70 7.02 0.24
C ALA A 114 -6.82 6.54 1.70
N ASN A 115 -5.72 6.05 2.31
CA ASN A 115 -5.70 5.46 3.64
C ASN A 115 -4.44 5.82 4.46
N PRO A 116 -4.00 7.09 4.52
CA PRO A 116 -2.76 7.50 5.16
C PRO A 116 -2.67 7.11 6.65
N GLY A 117 -3.77 7.18 7.40
CA GLY A 117 -3.78 6.85 8.82
C GLY A 117 -3.64 5.34 9.09
N LEU A 118 -4.30 4.49 8.28
CA LEU A 118 -4.07 3.05 8.30
C LEU A 118 -2.64 2.70 7.89
N MET A 119 -2.10 3.32 6.84
CA MET A 119 -0.71 3.09 6.42
C MET A 119 0.30 3.51 7.49
N LYS A 120 0.03 4.62 8.19
CA LYS A 120 0.81 5.06 9.35
C LYS A 120 0.85 3.99 10.44
N CYS A 121 -0.29 3.37 10.74
CA CYS A 121 -0.36 2.30 11.73
C CYS A 121 0.52 1.11 11.33
N VAL A 122 0.48 0.69 10.07
CA VAL A 122 1.25 -0.45 9.57
C VAL A 122 2.75 -0.16 9.59
N PHE A 123 3.17 1.04 9.19
CA PHE A 123 4.59 1.39 9.09
C PHE A 123 5.24 1.81 10.41
N GLN A 124 4.49 2.24 11.43
CA GLN A 124 5.07 2.82 12.65
C GLN A 124 4.77 2.07 13.94
N VAL A 125 3.71 1.27 13.99
CA VAL A 125 3.26 0.65 15.26
C VAL A 125 3.89 -0.72 15.46
N GLY A 126 4.47 -1.32 14.42
CA GLY A 126 5.10 -2.65 14.47
C GLY A 126 6.18 -2.79 15.54
N ASP A 127 6.87 -1.70 15.91
CA ASP A 127 7.91 -1.70 16.96
C ASP A 127 7.33 -1.93 18.37
N TYR A 128 6.05 -1.63 18.58
CA TYR A 128 5.38 -1.73 19.89
C TYR A 128 4.32 -2.83 19.94
N VAL A 129 3.78 -3.22 18.78
CA VAL A 129 2.73 -4.23 18.65
C VAL A 129 3.19 -5.30 17.64
N PRO A 130 3.71 -6.45 18.11
CA PRO A 130 4.25 -7.49 17.25
C PRO A 130 3.28 -7.97 16.17
N GLU A 131 1.98 -7.97 16.45
CA GLU A 131 0.94 -8.37 15.50
C GLU A 131 0.87 -7.43 14.29
N PHE A 132 1.18 -6.14 14.45
CA PHE A 132 1.22 -5.18 13.34
C PHE A 132 2.46 -5.41 12.47
N LEU A 133 3.60 -5.71 13.10
CA LEU A 133 4.82 -6.09 12.39
C LEU A 133 4.60 -7.36 11.55
N GLN A 134 3.91 -8.36 12.11
CA GLN A 134 3.58 -9.60 11.39
C GLN A 134 2.68 -9.33 10.18
N ILE A 135 1.71 -8.42 10.29
CA ILE A 135 0.88 -7.99 9.16
C ILE A 135 1.79 -7.41 8.06
N SER A 136 2.62 -6.41 8.38
CA SER A 136 3.53 -5.78 7.42
C SER A 136 4.47 -6.79 6.76
N GLN A 137 5.10 -7.67 7.53
CA GLN A 137 6.01 -8.70 7.01
C GLN A 137 5.29 -9.70 6.08
N LYS A 138 4.07 -10.13 6.44
CA LYS A 138 3.25 -11.03 5.59
C LYS A 138 2.96 -10.36 4.24
N ILE A 139 2.58 -9.10 4.25
CA ILE A 139 2.22 -8.34 3.04
C ILE A 139 3.45 -8.07 2.17
N ASN A 140 4.55 -7.65 2.78
CA ASN A 140 5.78 -7.37 2.04
C ASN A 140 6.36 -8.63 1.41
N ARG A 141 6.32 -9.78 2.11
CA ARG A 141 6.68 -11.07 1.52
C ARG A 141 5.80 -11.41 0.33
N ARG A 142 4.48 -11.28 0.45
CA ARG A 142 3.52 -11.56 -0.63
C ARG A 142 3.79 -10.68 -1.85
N TRP A 143 4.01 -9.38 -1.66
CA TRP A 143 4.31 -8.46 -2.77
C TRP A 143 5.66 -8.75 -3.41
N ALA A 144 6.69 -9.05 -2.61
CA ALA A 144 8.00 -9.42 -3.12
C ALA A 144 7.92 -10.70 -3.96
N GLU A 145 7.14 -11.69 -3.55
CA GLU A 145 6.88 -12.91 -4.32
C GLU A 145 6.19 -12.61 -5.67
N VAL A 146 5.13 -11.78 -5.67
CA VAL A 146 4.44 -11.38 -6.92
C VAL A 146 5.40 -10.65 -7.89
N VAL A 147 6.23 -9.75 -7.37
CA VAL A 147 7.23 -9.03 -8.18
C VAL A 147 8.28 -10.00 -8.71
N ALA A 148 8.84 -10.86 -7.86
CA ALA A 148 9.85 -11.84 -8.21
C ALA A 148 9.34 -12.81 -9.29
N GLU A 149 8.14 -13.36 -9.15
CA GLU A 149 7.52 -14.22 -10.16
C GLU A 149 7.35 -13.50 -11.50
N SER A 150 7.04 -12.20 -11.49
CA SER A 150 6.92 -11.40 -12.72
C SER A 150 8.25 -11.20 -13.45
N ILE A 151 9.33 -11.07 -12.69
CA ILE A 151 10.70 -10.96 -13.20
C ILE A 151 11.19 -12.33 -13.69
N GLN A 152 11.09 -13.38 -12.86
CA GLN A 152 11.54 -14.74 -13.16
C GLN A 152 10.89 -15.29 -14.44
N ARG A 153 9.61 -14.99 -14.68
CA ARG A 153 8.92 -15.40 -15.93
C ARG A 153 9.61 -14.94 -17.21
N ARG A 154 10.41 -13.87 -17.16
CA ARG A 154 11.15 -13.31 -18.31
C ARG A 154 12.66 -13.52 -18.22
N ARG A 155 13.14 -13.88 -17.03
CA ARG A 155 14.53 -14.17 -16.69
C ARG A 155 14.60 -15.58 -16.12
N ALA A 156 14.11 -16.55 -16.88
CA ALA A 156 13.90 -17.91 -16.37
C ALA A 156 15.20 -18.61 -15.96
N GLU A 157 16.33 -18.20 -16.55
CA GLU A 157 17.66 -18.74 -16.32
C GLU A 157 18.40 -18.05 -15.15
N ASP A 158 17.90 -16.91 -14.65
CA ASP A 158 18.51 -16.17 -13.54
C ASP A 158 18.25 -16.90 -12.20
N ASP A 159 19.16 -16.73 -11.24
CA ASP A 159 19.07 -17.31 -9.88
C ASP A 159 17.77 -16.88 -9.17
N PRO A 160 16.88 -17.83 -8.81
CA PRO A 160 15.61 -17.52 -8.13
C PRO A 160 15.75 -16.74 -6.82
N ASP A 161 16.82 -16.97 -6.06
CA ASP A 161 17.03 -16.27 -4.79
C ASP A 161 17.50 -14.83 -5.01
N ALA A 162 18.34 -14.61 -6.03
CA ALA A 162 18.70 -13.26 -6.47
C ALA A 162 17.48 -12.47 -6.96
N VAL A 163 16.59 -13.10 -7.74
CA VAL A 163 15.35 -12.48 -8.22
C VAL A 163 14.39 -12.18 -7.06
N ARG A 164 14.29 -13.07 -6.07
CA ARG A 164 13.48 -12.85 -4.87
C ARG A 164 14.01 -11.69 -4.03
N LEU A 165 15.33 -11.61 -3.85
CA LEU A 165 15.98 -10.50 -3.14
C LEU A 165 15.73 -9.16 -3.88
N ALA A 166 15.84 -9.14 -5.20
CA ALA A 166 15.48 -7.98 -6.01
C ALA A 166 14.01 -7.59 -5.80
N GLY A 167 13.08 -8.56 -5.76
CA GLY A 167 11.68 -8.33 -5.42
C GLY A 167 11.49 -7.60 -4.08
N TYR A 168 12.20 -8.03 -3.02
CA TYR A 168 12.18 -7.33 -1.73
C TYR A 168 12.72 -5.90 -1.82
N MET A 169 13.84 -5.68 -2.51
CA MET A 169 14.44 -4.34 -2.66
C MET A 169 13.50 -3.38 -3.40
N LEU A 170 12.86 -3.85 -4.47
CA LEU A 170 11.92 -3.06 -5.24
C LEU A 170 10.71 -2.66 -4.37
N VAL A 171 10.06 -3.62 -3.71
CA VAL A 171 8.93 -3.35 -2.81
C VAL A 171 9.33 -2.36 -1.70
N ALA A 172 10.49 -2.56 -1.07
CA ALA A 172 10.99 -1.64 -0.04
C ALA A 172 11.16 -0.20 -0.54
N MET A 173 11.61 -0.02 -1.79
CA MET A 173 11.73 1.31 -2.39
C MET A 173 10.36 2.00 -2.54
N ALA A 174 9.32 1.29 -2.97
CA ALA A 174 7.98 1.88 -3.07
C ALA A 174 7.39 2.22 -1.69
N ASP A 175 7.58 1.34 -0.70
CA ASP A 175 7.15 1.58 0.68
C ASP A 175 7.84 2.80 1.31
N GLU A 176 9.15 2.92 1.14
CA GLU A 176 9.94 4.04 1.65
C GLU A 176 9.47 5.37 1.07
N ILE A 177 9.25 5.40 -0.25
CA ILE A 177 8.78 6.60 -0.95
C ILE A 177 7.37 6.97 -0.48
N ALA A 178 6.46 5.99 -0.38
CA ALA A 178 5.11 6.23 0.14
C ALA A 178 5.17 6.78 1.57
N ARG A 179 6.05 6.24 2.44
CA ARG A 179 6.21 6.72 3.81
C ARG A 179 6.72 8.15 3.87
N LYS A 180 7.77 8.48 3.10
CA LYS A 180 8.37 9.83 3.01
C LYS A 180 7.43 10.88 2.40
N MET A 181 6.39 10.47 1.68
CA MET A 181 5.40 11.39 1.11
C MET A 181 4.14 11.55 1.95
N ILE A 182 3.71 10.49 2.61
CA ILE A 182 2.34 10.38 3.14
C ILE A 182 2.36 10.33 4.66
N VAL A 183 3.22 9.48 5.22
CA VAL A 183 3.18 9.13 6.65
C VAL A 183 4.12 10.00 7.47
N LEU A 184 5.32 10.24 6.95
CA LEU A 184 6.33 11.13 7.51
C LEU A 184 6.87 12.00 6.36
N PRO A 185 6.14 13.06 5.98
CA PRO A 185 6.58 13.98 4.93
C PRO A 185 8.02 14.47 5.19
N ASP A 186 8.93 14.12 4.29
CA ASP A 186 10.32 14.56 4.31
C ASP A 186 10.45 15.80 3.41
N GLU A 187 10.62 16.97 4.02
CA GLU A 187 10.66 18.25 3.30
C GLU A 187 11.76 18.29 2.24
N SER A 188 12.94 17.74 2.55
CA SER A 188 14.07 17.70 1.63
C SER A 188 13.77 16.82 0.41
N PHE A 189 13.07 15.70 0.63
CA PHE A 189 12.62 14.82 -0.43
C PHE A 189 11.53 15.49 -1.28
N ILE A 190 10.56 16.14 -0.65
CA ILE A 190 9.48 16.87 -1.34
C ILE A 190 10.04 18.01 -2.21
N GLU A 191 11.07 18.72 -1.75
CA GLU A 191 11.75 19.75 -2.55
C GLU A 191 12.41 19.16 -3.81
N VAL A 192 13.03 17.98 -3.69
CA VAL A 192 13.58 17.26 -4.85
C VAL A 192 12.46 16.87 -5.83
N LEU A 193 11.33 16.38 -5.33
CA LEU A 193 10.17 16.06 -6.17
C LEU A 193 9.65 17.30 -6.92
N GLY A 194 9.53 18.43 -6.23
CA GLY A 194 9.10 19.70 -6.82
C GLY A 194 10.04 20.17 -7.94
N ARG A 195 11.37 20.10 -7.73
CA ARG A 195 12.37 20.43 -8.76
C ARG A 195 12.37 19.47 -9.96
N MET A 196 11.89 18.25 -9.75
CA MET A 196 11.73 17.25 -10.80
C MET A 196 10.37 17.32 -11.50
N GLY A 197 9.41 18.11 -10.99
CA GLY A 197 8.02 18.09 -11.47
C GLY A 197 7.31 16.77 -11.16
N ALA A 198 7.66 16.11 -10.05
CA ALA A 198 7.16 14.81 -9.62
C ALA A 198 6.34 14.89 -8.32
N ASP A 199 5.68 16.03 -8.10
CA ASP A 199 4.82 16.33 -6.95
C ASP A 199 3.48 15.56 -6.99
N ALA A 200 3.00 15.24 -8.19
CA ALA A 200 1.81 14.42 -8.37
C ALA A 200 2.12 12.92 -8.21
N ASP A 201 1.23 12.18 -7.52
CA ASP A 201 1.42 10.77 -7.21
C ASP A 201 1.59 9.89 -8.47
N ASP A 202 0.80 10.16 -9.52
CA ASP A 202 0.91 9.41 -10.78
C ASP A 202 2.27 9.67 -11.46
N THR A 203 2.82 10.89 -11.36
CA THR A 203 4.14 11.24 -11.92
C THR A 203 5.27 10.57 -11.14
N LEU A 204 5.21 10.63 -9.81
CA LEU A 204 6.20 9.93 -8.98
C LEU A 204 6.14 8.43 -9.18
N SER A 205 4.94 7.86 -9.25
CA SER A 205 4.75 6.44 -9.51
C SER A 205 5.36 6.01 -10.84
N ASP A 206 5.24 6.83 -11.88
CA ASP A 206 5.88 6.59 -13.17
C ASP A 206 7.40 6.63 -13.07
N ALA A 207 7.96 7.61 -12.35
CA ALA A 207 9.39 7.70 -12.10
C ALA A 207 9.93 6.47 -11.34
N VAL A 208 9.24 6.02 -10.29
CA VAL A 208 9.57 4.78 -9.57
C VAL A 208 9.52 3.58 -10.51
N SER A 209 8.52 3.52 -11.38
CA SER A 209 8.35 2.43 -12.35
C SER A 209 9.48 2.37 -13.38
N VAL A 210 10.06 3.51 -13.77
CA VAL A 210 11.25 3.57 -14.62
C VAL A 210 12.46 2.93 -13.92
N VAL A 211 12.69 3.25 -12.65
CA VAL A 211 13.78 2.65 -11.85
C VAL A 211 13.57 1.14 -11.72
N TRP A 212 12.35 0.71 -11.41
CA TRP A 212 12.00 -0.70 -11.29
C TRP A 212 12.25 -1.45 -12.61
N HIS A 213 11.81 -0.89 -13.73
CA HIS A 213 12.02 -1.50 -15.05
C HIS A 213 13.51 -1.64 -15.37
N GLN A 214 14.29 -0.58 -15.15
CA GLN A 214 15.73 -0.61 -15.39
C GLN A 214 16.42 -1.67 -14.54
N LEU A 215 16.11 -1.76 -13.25
CA LEU A 215 16.70 -2.74 -12.34
C LEU A 215 16.27 -4.17 -12.68
N ALA A 216 15.00 -4.35 -13.08
CA ALA A 216 14.45 -5.66 -13.39
C ALA A 216 14.84 -6.18 -14.77
N TYR A 217 15.04 -5.32 -15.77
CA TYR A 217 15.24 -5.74 -17.17
C TYR A 217 16.56 -5.28 -17.79
N GLY A 218 17.26 -4.32 -17.18
CA GLY A 218 18.58 -3.88 -17.61
C GLY A 218 18.55 -2.84 -18.73
N ASP A 219 17.38 -2.32 -19.07
CA ASP A 219 17.15 -1.28 -20.06
C ASP A 219 16.06 -0.29 -19.61
N ALA A 220 16.15 0.93 -20.14
CA ALA A 220 15.17 1.95 -19.85
C ALA A 220 13.90 1.65 -20.65
N PRO A 221 12.70 1.85 -20.08
CA PRO A 221 11.46 1.52 -20.77
C PRO A 221 11.25 2.41 -22.00
N THR A 222 10.71 1.83 -23.08
CA THR A 222 10.26 2.55 -24.28
C THR A 222 8.76 2.84 -24.18
N SER A 223 8.38 4.03 -23.67
CA SER A 223 6.98 4.47 -23.62
C SER A 223 6.89 5.94 -24.05
N ASP A 224 6.01 6.23 -25.00
CA ASP A 224 5.89 7.57 -25.62
C ASP A 224 5.14 8.58 -24.72
N ASP A 225 4.53 8.11 -23.62
CA ASP A 225 3.67 8.87 -22.72
C ASP A 225 4.27 9.10 -21.31
N LEU A 226 5.60 8.98 -21.18
CA LEU A 226 6.27 9.22 -19.91
C LEU A 226 6.24 10.71 -19.54
N PRO A 227 5.95 11.05 -18.27
CA PRO A 227 6.09 12.42 -17.79
C PRO A 227 7.57 12.84 -17.77
N GLU A 228 7.82 14.15 -17.84
CA GLU A 228 9.18 14.73 -17.94
C GLU A 228 10.14 14.19 -16.86
N ALA A 229 9.66 14.08 -15.61
CA ALA A 229 10.44 13.53 -14.50
C ALA A 229 10.95 12.11 -14.79
N ALA A 230 10.09 11.24 -15.33
CA ALA A 230 10.41 9.86 -15.66
C ALA A 230 11.39 9.78 -16.85
N VAL A 231 11.22 10.64 -17.87
CA VAL A 231 12.16 10.75 -19.00
C VAL A 231 13.55 11.17 -18.53
N ARG A 232 13.64 12.20 -17.67
CA ARG A 232 14.90 12.67 -17.08
C ARG A 232 15.61 11.55 -16.31
N LEU A 233 14.85 10.77 -15.54
CA LEU A 233 15.38 9.65 -14.76
C LEU A 233 15.86 8.49 -15.65
N ALA A 234 15.10 8.12 -16.67
CA ALA A 234 15.49 7.13 -17.67
C ALA A 234 16.81 7.52 -18.37
N GLY A 235 16.94 8.79 -18.76
CA GLY A 235 18.15 9.35 -19.35
C GLY A 235 19.36 9.29 -18.43
N PHE A 236 19.19 9.54 -17.13
CA PHE A 236 20.24 9.39 -16.12
C PHE A 236 20.69 7.92 -15.98
N LEU A 237 19.75 7.00 -15.82
CA LEU A 237 20.06 5.58 -15.62
C LEU A 237 20.73 4.95 -16.85
N SER A 238 20.36 5.39 -18.06
CA SER A 238 20.92 4.88 -19.31
C SER A 238 22.37 5.29 -19.55
N ARG A 239 22.80 6.45 -19.03
CA ARG A 239 24.17 6.98 -19.19
C ARG A 239 25.20 6.32 -18.27
N SER A 240 24.75 5.54 -17.29
CA SER A 240 25.61 4.93 -16.25
C SER A 240 26.16 3.54 -16.61
N ARG A 241 25.90 3.03 -17.81
CA ARG A 241 26.60 1.83 -18.31
C ARG A 241 27.97 2.24 -18.87
N PRO A 242 29.11 1.88 -18.25
CA PRO A 242 30.35 1.81 -19.02
C PRO A 242 30.13 0.84 -20.20
N ALA A 243 30.65 1.18 -21.37
CA ALA A 243 30.69 0.25 -22.48
C ALA A 243 31.61 -0.92 -22.08
N ALA A 244 30.99 -2.09 -21.86
CA ALA A 244 31.58 -3.42 -21.63
C ALA A 244 32.71 -3.52 -20.58
#